data_AF-A0A835X1I4-F1
#
_entry.id   AF-A0A835X1I4-F1
#
_cell.length_a   1.000
_cell.length_b   1.000
_cell.length_c   1.000
_cell.angle_alpha   90.00
_cell.angle_beta   90.00
_cell.angle_gamma   90.00
#
_symmetry.space_group_name_H-M   'P 1'
#
loop_
_entity.id
_entity.type
_entity.pdbx_description
1 polymer ?
#
loop_
_entity_poly.entity_id
_entity_poly.type
_entity_poly.pdbx_seq_one_letter_code
_entity_poly.pdbx_strand_id
1 'polypeptide(L)'
;MKRRRGKGHLIKIKINFSGSPKISFIVDTNDRHLYNNSVEKIDFVLELLPYHLDPEKLPSDVTHVIYKFDSEHARWRIKTAYSGQKKYEFKDNAWKVLI
;
A
#
# COMPACT_ATOMS: atom_id res chain seq x y z
N MET A 1 -18.66 27.88 6.96
CA MET A 1 -18.53 26.39 7.04
C MET A 1 -17.40 26.03 8.00
N LYS A 2 -17.73 25.65 9.24
CA LYS A 2 -16.73 25.30 10.27
C LYS A 2 -16.19 23.89 9.99
N ARG A 3 -15.00 23.80 9.38
CA ARG A 3 -14.34 22.50 9.12
C ARG A 3 -14.06 21.82 10.45
N ARG A 4 -14.56 20.59 10.64
CA ARG A 4 -14.28 19.76 11.82
C ARG A 4 -12.78 19.44 11.81
N ARG A 5 -11.99 20.19 12.58
CA ARG A 5 -10.55 19.94 12.80
C ARG A 5 -10.41 18.78 13.77
N GLY A 6 -10.73 17.56 13.32
CA GLY A 6 -10.30 16.33 14.00
C GLY A 6 -8.81 16.10 13.74
N LYS A 7 -8.09 15.55 14.72
CA LYS A 7 -6.66 15.23 14.64
C LYS A 7 -6.33 14.41 13.36
N GLY A 8 -5.62 15.05 12.43
CA GLY A 8 -4.53 14.43 11.68
C GLY A 8 -4.84 13.58 10.43
N HIS A 9 -6.08 13.20 10.13
CA HIS A 9 -6.38 12.36 8.96
C HIS A 9 -7.70 12.78 8.29
N LEU A 10 -7.64 13.77 7.40
CA LEU A 10 -8.79 14.36 6.73
C LEU A 10 -9.20 13.61 5.45
N ILE A 11 -8.26 12.93 4.78
CA ILE A 11 -8.50 12.25 3.50
C ILE A 11 -7.85 10.87 3.53
N LYS A 12 -8.68 9.82 3.57
CA LYS A 12 -8.24 8.42 3.53
C LYS A 12 -8.94 7.69 2.39
N ILE A 13 -8.17 7.00 1.57
CA ILE A 13 -8.71 6.03 0.60
C ILE A 13 -8.10 4.66 0.79
N LYS A 14 -8.93 3.65 0.53
CA LYS A 14 -8.52 2.25 0.46
C LYS A 14 -9.14 1.67 -0.81
N ILE A 15 -8.31 1.40 -1.81
CA ILE A 15 -8.72 0.76 -3.05
C ILE A 15 -8.29 -0.70 -2.96
N ASN A 16 -9.22 -1.61 -3.24
CA ASN A 16 -8.97 -3.05 -3.19
C ASN A 16 -9.19 -3.66 -4.57
N PHE A 17 -8.21 -4.43 -5.03
CA PHE A 17 -8.31 -5.25 -6.23
C PHE A 17 -8.49 -6.70 -5.80
N SER A 18 -9.51 -7.34 -6.39
CA SER A 18 -9.69 -8.79 -6.29
C SER A 18 -8.63 -9.50 -7.12
N GLY A 19 -8.19 -10.67 -6.64
CA GLY A 19 -7.15 -11.47 -7.28
C GLY A 19 -6.52 -12.41 -6.27
N SER A 20 -5.55 -13.19 -6.74
CA SER A 20 -4.69 -14.02 -5.90
C SER A 20 -3.23 -13.70 -6.25
N PRO A 21 -2.54 -12.86 -5.44
CA PRO A 21 -2.98 -12.29 -4.17
C PRO A 21 -3.97 -11.12 -4.31
N LYS A 22 -4.75 -10.84 -3.26
CA LYS A 22 -5.53 -9.60 -3.15
C LYS A 22 -4.59 -8.41 -2.99
N ILE A 23 -4.94 -7.26 -3.55
CA ILE A 23 -4.09 -6.06 -3.49
C ILE A 23 -4.88 -4.92 -2.88
N SER A 24 -4.28 -4.21 -1.92
CA SER A 24 -4.85 -2.97 -1.36
C SER A 24 -3.88 -1.81 -1.50
N PHE A 25 -4.36 -0.69 -2.02
CA PHE A 25 -3.69 0.60 -1.99
C PHE A 25 -4.31 1.45 -0.88
N ILE A 26 -3.49 1.86 0.10
CA ILE A 26 -3.93 2.67 1.23
C ILE A 26 -3.12 3.96 1.29
N VAL A 27 -3.80 5.10 1.19
CA VAL A 27 -3.22 6.41 1.52
C VAL A 27 -4.10 7.08 2.56
N ASP A 28 -3.44 7.79 3.46
CA ASP A 28 -4.06 8.53 4.55
C ASP A 28 -3.28 9.83 4.73
N THR A 29 -3.88 10.96 4.34
CA THR A 29 -3.19 12.25 4.25
C THR A 29 -4.13 13.42 4.58
N ASN A 30 -3.54 14.55 4.96
CA ASN A 30 -4.25 15.83 5.06
C ASN A 30 -4.00 16.74 3.86
N ASP A 31 -3.08 16.34 2.97
CA ASP A 31 -2.65 17.12 1.83
C ASP A 31 -3.39 16.64 0.56
N ARG A 32 -4.13 17.57 -0.06
CA ARG A 32 -4.88 17.32 -1.29
C ARG A 32 -3.98 17.02 -2.48
N HIS A 33 -2.80 17.63 -2.56
CA HIS A 33 -1.83 17.36 -3.62
C HIS A 33 -1.26 15.95 -3.49
N LEU A 34 -0.90 15.52 -2.27
CA LEU A 34 -0.46 14.13 -2.04
C LEU A 34 -1.57 13.13 -2.36
N TYR A 35 -2.82 13.45 -2.00
CA TYR A 35 -3.97 12.63 -2.35
C TYR A 35 -4.10 12.46 -3.87
N ASN A 36 -4.17 13.57 -4.63
CA ASN A 36 -4.32 13.53 -6.09
C ASN A 36 -3.18 12.75 -6.74
N ASN A 37 -1.94 13.05 -6.35
CA ASN A 37 -0.75 12.39 -6.85
C ASN A 37 -0.76 10.88 -6.56
N SER A 38 -1.21 10.48 -5.36
CA SER A 38 -1.32 9.06 -5.02
C SER A 38 -2.31 8.31 -5.91
N VAL A 39 -3.43 8.94 -6.28
CA VAL A 39 -4.45 8.33 -7.15
C VAL A 39 -3.93 8.25 -8.58
N GLU A 40 -3.36 9.34 -9.08
CA GLU A 40 -2.76 9.39 -10.42
C GLU A 40 -1.73 8.28 -10.58
N LYS A 41 -0.83 8.08 -9.60
CA LYS A 41 0.27 7.11 -9.71
C LYS A 41 -0.09 5.63 -9.51
N ILE A 42 -1.37 5.28 -9.33
CA ILE A 42 -1.75 3.86 -9.18
C ILE A 42 -1.53 3.11 -10.49
N ASP A 43 -1.79 3.75 -11.63
CA ASP A 43 -1.62 3.19 -12.98
C ASP A 43 -0.22 2.58 -13.19
N PHE A 44 0.85 3.32 -12.86
CA PHE A 44 2.23 2.86 -12.97
C PHE A 44 2.49 1.62 -12.12
N VAL A 45 1.85 1.51 -10.95
CA VAL A 45 2.03 0.33 -10.09
C VAL A 45 1.32 -0.87 -10.68
N LEU A 46 0.15 -0.68 -11.30
CA LEU A 46 -0.60 -1.75 -11.96
C LEU A 46 0.22 -2.40 -13.08
N GLU A 47 0.93 -1.60 -13.88
CA GLU A 47 1.85 -2.09 -14.92
C GLU A 47 3.03 -2.89 -14.34
N LEU A 48 3.50 -2.51 -13.16
CA LEU A 48 4.64 -3.15 -12.48
C LEU A 48 4.23 -4.30 -11.55
N LEU A 49 2.94 -4.61 -11.41
CA LEU A 49 2.47 -5.70 -10.54
C LEU A 49 3.14 -7.04 -10.80
N PRO A 50 3.35 -7.49 -12.07
CA PRO A 50 4.03 -8.76 -12.32
C PRO A 50 5.44 -8.82 -11.72
N TYR A 51 6.15 -7.70 -11.70
CA TYR A 51 7.50 -7.61 -11.14
C TYR A 51 7.48 -7.51 -9.60
N HIS A 52 6.55 -6.74 -9.04
CA HIS A 52 6.40 -6.56 -7.60
C HIS A 52 5.85 -7.80 -6.88
N LEU A 53 4.98 -8.56 -7.56
CA LEU A 53 4.34 -9.76 -7.05
C LEU A 53 5.05 -11.05 -7.48
N ASP A 54 6.31 -10.93 -7.88
CA ASP A 54 7.18 -12.05 -8.18
C ASP A 54 7.24 -13.01 -6.97
N PRO A 55 6.83 -14.29 -7.12
CA PRO A 55 6.84 -15.26 -6.04
C PRO A 55 8.20 -15.45 -5.38
N GLU A 56 9.30 -15.23 -6.11
CA GLU A 56 10.66 -15.34 -5.56
C GLU A 56 11.01 -14.19 -4.60
N LYS A 57 10.33 -13.05 -4.73
CA LYS A 57 10.56 -11.84 -3.92
C LYS A 57 9.56 -11.69 -2.77
N LEU A 58 8.49 -12.48 -2.77
CA LEU A 58 7.45 -12.47 -1.76
C LEU A 58 7.64 -13.59 -0.72
N PRO A 59 7.06 -13.46 0.48
CA PRO A 59 6.90 -14.61 1.37
C PRO A 59 6.14 -15.75 0.69
N SER A 60 6.26 -16.99 1.19
CA SER A 60 5.47 -18.08 0.63
C SER A 60 3.98 -17.88 0.87
N ASP A 61 3.15 -18.29 -0.09
CA ASP A 61 1.69 -18.35 0.02
C ASP A 61 1.01 -17.01 0.34
N VAL A 62 1.48 -15.91 -0.25
CA VAL A 62 0.85 -14.58 -0.06
C VAL A 62 -0.59 -14.59 -0.56
N THR A 63 -1.51 -14.22 0.32
CA THR A 63 -2.94 -14.07 0.03
C THR A 63 -3.35 -12.60 -0.13
N HIS A 64 -2.58 -11.68 0.46
CA HIS A 64 -2.90 -10.24 0.43
C HIS A 64 -1.63 -9.39 0.48
N VAL A 65 -1.52 -8.38 -0.39
CA VAL A 65 -0.46 -7.37 -0.39
C VAL A 65 -1.06 -5.98 -0.17
N ILE A 66 -0.43 -5.19 0.68
CA ILE A 66 -0.80 -3.81 0.98
C ILE A 66 0.32 -2.88 0.54
N TYR A 67 -0.03 -1.97 -0.35
CA TYR A 67 0.78 -0.82 -0.73
C TYR A 67 0.40 0.38 0.12
N LYS A 68 1.41 1.15 0.53
CA LYS A 68 1.23 2.48 1.12
C LYS A 68 1.90 3.53 0.25
N PHE A 69 1.27 4.70 0.18
CA PHE A 69 1.87 5.84 -0.48
C PHE A 69 2.94 6.45 0.42
N ASP A 70 4.18 6.45 -0.06
CA ASP A 70 5.29 7.15 0.55
C ASP A 70 5.24 8.61 0.10
N SER A 71 4.82 9.48 1.02
CA SER A 71 4.67 10.91 0.78
C SER A 71 6.00 11.64 0.62
N GLU A 72 7.09 11.12 1.21
CA GLU A 72 8.42 11.75 1.11
C GLU A 72 8.98 11.60 -0.30
N HIS A 73 8.76 10.44 -0.91
CA HIS A 73 9.26 10.12 -2.26
C HIS A 73 8.15 10.14 -3.33
N ALA A 74 6.93 10.55 -2.95
CA ALA A 74 5.72 10.58 -3.78
C ALA A 74 5.53 9.30 -4.63
N ARG A 75 5.62 8.11 -4.04
CA ARG A 75 5.47 6.82 -4.75
C ARG A 75 4.79 5.76 -3.90
N TRP A 76 4.14 4.80 -4.55
CA TRP A 76 3.62 3.62 -3.86
C TRP A 76 4.75 2.64 -3.55
N ARG A 77 4.74 2.08 -2.34
CA ARG A 77 5.64 1.00 -1.94
C ARG A 77 4.86 -0.14 -1.31
N ILE A 78 5.28 -1.36 -1.58
CA ILE A 78 4.82 -2.52 -0.81
C ILE A 78 5.20 -2.30 0.65
N LYS A 79 4.24 -2.43 1.54
CA LYS A 79 4.46 -2.25 2.99
C LYS A 79 4.19 -3.52 3.77
N THR A 80 3.13 -4.24 3.43
CA THR A 80 2.72 -5.42 4.18
C THR A 80 2.29 -6.52 3.21
N ALA A 81 2.62 -7.77 3.55
CA ALA A 81 2.07 -8.96 2.92
C ALA A 81 1.47 -9.87 4.00
N TYR A 82 0.45 -10.63 3.63
CA TYR A 82 -0.18 -11.63 4.48
C TYR A 82 -0.08 -12.99 3.80
N SER A 83 0.28 -14.00 4.59
CA SER A 83 0.25 -15.41 4.20
C SER A 83 -0.50 -16.18 5.28
N GLY A 84 -1.77 -16.50 4.99
CA GLY A 84 -2.71 -17.00 5.99
C GLY A 84 -2.85 -16.04 7.17
N GLN A 85 -2.44 -16.49 8.36
CA GLN A 85 -2.45 -15.68 9.60
C GLN A 85 -1.17 -14.88 9.82
N LYS A 86 -0.10 -15.16 9.08
CA LYS A 86 1.18 -14.47 9.22
C LYS A 86 1.14 -13.12 8.51
N LYS A 87 1.62 -12.09 9.18
CA LYS A 87 1.80 -10.75 8.64
C LYS A 87 3.29 -10.47 8.46
N TYR A 88 3.67 -9.94 7.32
CA TYR A 88 5.04 -9.55 7.01
C TYR A 88 5.08 -8.05 6.75
N GLU A 89 6.10 -7.38 7.26
CA GLU A 89 6.43 -6.00 6.91
C GLU A 89 7.67 -5.98 6.02
N PHE A 90 7.61 -5.22 4.92
CA PHE A 90 8.78 -4.97 4.10
C PHE A 90 9.56 -3.80 4.70
N LYS A 91 10.78 -4.07 5.18
CA LYS A 91 11.67 -3.08 5.80
C LYS A 91 13.13 -3.47 5.55
N ASP A 92 13.98 -2.48 5.28
CA ASP A 92 15.42 -2.67 5.04
C ASP A 92 15.70 -3.67 3.90
N ASN A 93 14.90 -3.59 2.82
CA ASN A 93 14.94 -4.51 1.66
C ASN A 93 14.69 -6.00 2.00
N ALA A 94 14.07 -6.30 3.13
CA ALA A 94 13.71 -7.66 3.51
C ALA A 94 12.29 -7.75 4.10
N TRP A 95 11.70 -8.93 4.03
CA TRP A 95 10.45 -9.26 4.69
C TRP A 95 10.70 -9.69 6.13
N LYS A 96 10.11 -8.97 7.08
CA LYS A 96 10.18 -9.30 8.52
C LYS A 96 8.80 -9.76 8.99
N VAL A 97 8.75 -10.91 9.67
CA VAL A 97 7.52 -11.42 10.27
C VAL A 97 7.14 -10.51 11.44
N LEU A 98 5.90 -10.03 11.44
CA LEU A 98 5.27 -9.39 12.59
C LEU A 98 4.46 -10.48 13.30
N ILE A 99 4.90 -10.87 14.50
CA ILE A 99 4.19 -11.79 15.41
C ILE A 99 2.97 -11.06 15.98
#